data_AF-A0A6P6JCK3-F1
#
_entry.id   AF-A0A6P6JCK3-F1
#
_cell.length_a   1.000
_cell.length_b   1.000
_cell.length_c   1.000
_cell.angle_alpha   90.00
_cell.angle_beta   90.00
_cell.angle_gamma   90.00
#
_symmetry.space_group_name_H-M   'P 1'
#
loop_
_entity.id
_entity.type
_entity.pdbx_description
1 polymer ?
#
loop_
_entity_poly.entity_id
_entity_poly.type
_entity_poly.pdbx_seq_one_letter_code
_entity_poly.pdbx_strand_id
1 'polypeptide(L)'
;MGSVVVGVNFKEVNEDNKQTLFSEIYTSIDTLAFTFGNVVSDFLMGDVESGSASGLPQARRSRSFENLTVESSGCGPEKDDPPGPSPPARVEEMDGALLRSDSGVESALLYAKAWSKYTKELLAWVDKRLNMDIECAKSYTKMAESAKALASQQEHMPFRDIYFSAFKNDIEYSQLIMQTTAALQANKFMQPLQTRKNELDKLRKEVKEQWQREQKKMNEADSALKKARLLQAQRQEEYEKARCSTSRVEEEQIGTAGGKQLEKRRKLEEEALQKAEEAQEHYKQCITDVGVKRVDFGQPQE
;
A
#
# COMPACT_ATOMS: atom_id res chain seq x y z
N MET A 1 -12.48 55.57 14.40
CA MET A 1 -12.45 56.84 13.64
C MET A 1 -13.07 56.53 12.29
N GLY A 2 -14.19 57.15 11.94
CA GLY A 2 -14.89 56.87 10.68
C GLY A 2 -14.16 57.49 9.50
N SER A 3 -13.90 56.70 8.45
CA SER A 3 -13.36 57.21 7.19
C SER A 3 -14.45 58.00 6.47
N VAL A 4 -14.28 59.31 6.35
CA VAL A 4 -15.13 60.16 5.52
C VAL A 4 -14.62 60.03 4.08
N VAL A 5 -15.47 59.53 3.18
CA VAL A 5 -15.15 59.52 1.74
C VAL A 5 -15.31 60.94 1.22
N VAL A 6 -14.19 61.61 0.97
CA VAL A 6 -14.17 62.95 0.35
C VAL A 6 -14.28 62.76 -1.17
N GLY A 7 -15.42 63.11 -1.73
CA GLY A 7 -15.62 63.12 -3.19
C GLY A 7 -14.98 64.35 -3.82
N VAL A 8 -14.17 64.17 -4.87
CA VAL A 8 -13.57 65.27 -5.63
C VAL A 8 -14.59 65.85 -6.61
N ASN A 9 -14.88 67.15 -6.49
CA ASN A 9 -15.75 67.87 -7.42
C ASN A 9 -14.96 68.30 -8.67
N PHE A 10 -15.09 67.54 -9.76
CA PHE A 10 -14.38 67.77 -11.03
C PHE A 10 -14.68 69.12 -11.70
N LYS A 11 -15.71 69.86 -11.26
CA LYS A 11 -16.04 71.18 -11.83
C LYS A 11 -15.14 72.33 -11.34
N GLU A 12 -14.36 72.12 -10.27
CA GLU A 12 -13.49 73.15 -9.66
C GLU A 12 -11.99 72.94 -9.92
N VAL A 13 -11.64 71.98 -10.78
CA VAL A 13 -10.25 71.64 -11.11
C VAL A 13 -9.73 72.55 -12.22
N ASN A 14 -8.64 73.26 -11.97
CA ASN A 14 -7.84 74.00 -12.95
C ASN A 14 -6.37 73.53 -12.91
N GLU A 15 -5.56 73.90 -13.90
CA GLU A 15 -4.16 73.42 -13.98
C GLU A 15 -3.28 73.85 -12.79
N ASP A 16 -3.63 74.94 -12.10
CA ASP A 16 -2.88 75.46 -10.95
C ASP A 16 -3.21 74.73 -9.62
N ASN A 17 -4.42 74.17 -9.48
CA ASN A 17 -4.89 73.52 -8.25
C ASN A 17 -4.99 71.99 -8.35
N LYS A 18 -4.89 71.43 -9.56
CA LYS A 18 -4.98 69.99 -9.86
C LYS A 18 -3.98 69.16 -9.08
N GLN A 19 -2.72 69.60 -9.02
CA GLN A 19 -1.68 68.83 -8.34
C GLN A 19 -1.98 68.70 -6.84
N THR A 20 -2.49 69.76 -6.21
CA THR A 20 -2.89 69.77 -4.80
C THR A 20 -4.14 68.92 -4.56
N LEU A 21 -5.15 69.04 -5.43
CA LEU A 21 -6.42 68.30 -5.32
C LEU A 21 -6.25 66.79 -5.49
N PHE A 22 -5.38 66.36 -6.39
CA PHE A 22 -5.10 64.95 -6.63
C PHE A 22 -3.94 64.41 -5.79
N SER A 23 -3.22 65.26 -5.04
CA SER A 23 -2.09 64.82 -4.20
C SER A 23 -2.50 63.75 -3.18
N GLU A 24 -3.69 63.88 -2.58
CA GLU A 24 -4.20 62.90 -1.61
C GLU A 24 -4.60 61.58 -2.30
N ILE A 25 -5.12 61.65 -3.52
CA ILE A 25 -5.43 60.47 -4.35
C ILE A 25 -4.15 59.76 -4.76
N TYR A 26 -3.14 60.49 -5.24
CA TYR A 26 -1.84 59.90 -5.60
C TYR A 26 -1.17 59.26 -4.38
N THR A 27 -1.19 59.94 -3.23
CA THR A 27 -0.66 59.38 -1.96
C THR A 27 -1.41 58.10 -1.56
N SER A 28 -2.73 58.07 -1.75
CA SER A 28 -3.55 56.88 -1.46
C SER A 28 -3.26 55.73 -2.42
N ILE A 29 -3.03 56.02 -3.71
CA ILE A 29 -2.63 55.03 -4.72
C ILE A 29 -1.25 54.47 -4.41
N ASP A 30 -0.29 55.31 -4.05
CA ASP A 30 1.06 54.89 -3.66
C ASP A 30 1.03 54.04 -2.39
N THR A 31 0.22 54.43 -1.41
CA THR A 31 -0.02 53.63 -0.19
C THR A 31 -0.61 52.27 -0.54
N LEU A 32 -1.61 52.22 -1.42
CA LEU A 32 -2.23 50.96 -1.86
C LEU A 32 -1.22 50.05 -2.58
N ALA A 33 -0.43 50.62 -3.50
CA ALA A 33 0.59 49.88 -4.24
C ALA A 33 1.67 49.33 -3.30
N PHE A 34 2.12 50.12 -2.31
CA PHE A 34 3.08 49.68 -1.30
C PHE A 34 2.52 48.55 -0.42
N THR A 35 1.27 48.70 0.04
CA THR A 35 0.61 47.68 0.87
C THR A 35 0.44 46.37 0.10
N PHE A 36 0.02 46.45 -1.16
CA PHE A 36 -0.11 45.28 -2.02
C PHE A 36 1.24 44.61 -2.30
N GLY A 37 2.29 45.40 -2.59
CA GLY A 37 3.64 44.90 -2.82
C GLY A 37 4.21 44.15 -1.61
N ASN A 38 3.94 44.62 -0.39
CA ASN A 38 4.35 43.95 0.83
C ASN A 38 3.60 42.63 1.04
N VAL A 39 2.26 42.63 0.89
CA VAL A 39 1.45 41.40 1.04
C VAL A 39 1.86 40.33 0.03
N VAL A 40 2.16 40.71 -1.22
CA VAL A 40 2.62 39.77 -2.24
C VAL A 40 4.05 39.32 -1.96
N SER A 41 4.95 40.19 -1.48
CA SER A 41 6.31 39.81 -1.09
C SER A 41 6.30 38.83 0.09
N ASP A 42 5.50 39.08 1.12
CA ASP A 42 5.36 38.18 2.28
C ASP A 42 4.79 36.82 1.86
N PHE A 43 3.83 36.82 0.93
CA PHE A 43 3.30 35.58 0.35
C PHE A 43 4.34 34.78 -0.45
N LEU A 44 5.20 35.47 -1.20
CA LEU A 44 6.25 34.83 -2.02
C LEU A 44 7.47 34.41 -1.19
N MET A 45 7.82 35.16 -0.14
CA MET A 45 8.93 34.86 0.77
C MET A 45 8.56 33.84 1.85
N GLY A 46 7.27 33.57 2.06
CA GLY A 46 6.78 32.50 2.94
C GLY A 46 6.58 32.89 4.41
N ASP A 47 6.80 34.15 4.77
CA ASP A 47 6.70 34.68 6.15
C ASP A 47 5.25 35.00 6.57
N VAL A 48 4.29 34.12 6.26
CA VAL A 48 2.95 34.21 6.87
C VAL A 48 3.00 33.57 8.26
N GLU A 49 3.53 34.30 9.24
CA GLU A 49 3.17 34.05 10.63
C GLU A 49 1.73 34.51 10.84
N SER A 50 0.87 33.54 11.15
CA SER A 50 -0.58 33.74 11.33
C SER A 50 -0.85 34.55 12.59
N GLY A 51 -0.79 35.87 12.48
CA GLY A 51 -1.17 36.82 13.52
C GLY A 51 -2.40 37.64 13.13
N SER A 52 -3.59 37.21 13.52
CA SER A 52 -4.51 38.09 14.28
C SER A 52 -5.89 37.46 14.54
N ALA A 53 -6.40 37.84 15.69
CA ALA A 53 -7.70 37.54 16.24
C ALA A 53 -8.85 38.06 15.36
N SER A 54 -9.64 37.17 14.78
CA SER A 54 -11.11 37.20 14.78
C SER A 54 -11.60 36.01 13.94
N GLY A 55 -12.52 35.25 14.49
CA GLY A 55 -12.85 33.91 14.01
C GLY A 55 -13.57 33.85 12.66
N LEU A 56 -13.07 32.99 11.78
CA LEU A 56 -13.83 32.02 11.00
C LEU A 56 -12.85 30.98 10.38
N PRO A 57 -13.09 29.65 10.45
CA PRO A 57 -12.17 28.68 9.87
C PRO A 57 -12.40 28.60 8.36
N GLN A 58 -11.74 29.47 7.58
CA GLN A 58 -11.76 29.39 6.13
C GLN A 58 -10.78 28.32 5.64
N ALA A 59 -11.36 27.24 5.11
CA ALA A 59 -10.77 26.25 4.21
C ALA A 59 -9.32 25.81 4.53
N ARG A 60 -9.22 24.64 5.17
CA ARG A 60 -8.05 23.76 5.05
C ARG A 60 -7.63 23.69 3.57
N ARG A 61 -6.58 24.41 3.18
CA ARG A 61 -5.79 24.03 2.00
C ARG A 61 -5.34 22.61 2.24
N SER A 62 -5.75 21.69 1.37
CA SER A 62 -5.18 20.35 1.28
C SER A 62 -3.67 20.48 1.14
N ARG A 63 -2.92 20.20 2.21
CA ARG A 63 -1.51 19.83 2.10
C ARG A 63 -1.50 18.45 1.45
N SER A 64 -1.17 18.42 0.17
CA SER A 64 -0.80 17.20 -0.55
C SER A 64 0.37 16.55 0.18
N PHE A 65 0.25 15.27 0.56
CA PHE A 65 1.30 14.49 1.23
C PHE A 65 2.32 13.96 0.21
N GLU A 66 2.93 14.86 -0.56
CA GLU A 66 4.13 14.56 -1.35
C GLU A 66 5.33 15.07 -0.56
N ASN A 67 5.75 14.33 0.48
CA ASN A 67 7.07 14.42 1.11
C ASN A 67 7.18 13.32 2.18
N LEU A 68 7.44 12.07 1.76
CA LEU A 68 7.83 10.97 2.65
C LEU A 68 9.31 10.58 2.51
N THR A 69 10.13 11.44 1.91
CA THR A 69 11.58 11.25 1.82
C THR A 69 12.28 12.55 2.17
N VAL A 70 12.37 12.82 3.47
CA VAL A 70 13.40 13.71 4.02
C VAL A 70 14.41 12.82 4.72
N GLU A 71 15.57 12.66 4.07
CA GLU A 71 16.80 12.26 4.73
C GLU A 71 17.11 13.32 5.79
N SER A 72 16.89 12.99 7.06
CA SER A 72 17.32 13.84 8.17
C SER A 72 18.71 13.39 8.60
N SER A 73 19.71 14.07 8.05
CA SER A 73 21.09 14.04 8.53
C SER A 73 21.27 15.13 9.60
N GLY A 74 21.80 14.77 10.77
CA GLY A 74 22.56 15.69 11.63
C GLY A 74 22.04 15.99 13.05
N CYS A 75 22.48 15.18 14.01
CA CYS A 75 22.96 15.47 15.39
C CYS A 75 22.33 16.53 16.33
N GLY A 76 22.04 16.06 17.56
CA GLY A 76 22.12 16.80 18.84
C GLY A 76 21.84 15.88 20.05
N PRO A 77 22.54 15.96 21.20
CA PRO A 77 22.38 15.02 22.32
C PRO A 77 21.49 15.56 23.47
N GLU A 78 21.01 14.61 24.30
CA GLU A 78 20.27 14.73 25.58
C GLU A 78 18.77 15.12 25.46
N LYS A 79 17.79 14.58 26.20
CA LYS A 79 17.72 13.70 27.38
C LYS A 79 16.26 13.19 27.52
N ASP A 80 16.07 11.97 28.03
CA ASP A 80 14.84 11.38 28.62
C ASP A 80 13.47 11.93 28.14
N ASP A 81 12.97 11.39 27.04
CA ASP A 81 11.53 11.34 26.72
C ASP A 81 11.07 9.87 26.66
N PRO A 82 9.84 9.55 27.10
CA PRO A 82 9.30 8.19 27.01
C PRO A 82 9.23 7.76 25.54
N PRO A 83 9.44 6.47 25.20
CA PRO A 83 9.53 6.07 23.80
C PRO A 83 8.20 6.37 23.11
N GLY A 84 8.22 7.40 22.27
CA GLY A 84 7.20 7.61 21.26
C GLY A 84 7.08 6.37 20.37
N PRO A 85 6.04 6.27 19.53
CA PRO A 85 5.87 5.13 18.65
C PRO A 85 7.16 4.94 17.87
N SER A 86 7.80 3.78 18.09
CA SER A 86 9.07 3.41 17.46
C SER A 86 8.98 3.68 15.95
N PRO A 87 10.07 4.10 15.30
CA PRO A 87 10.12 4.18 13.84
C PRO A 87 9.56 2.87 13.25
N PRO A 88 8.83 2.91 12.12
CA PRO A 88 8.42 1.68 11.47
C PRO A 88 9.68 0.81 11.34
N ALA A 89 9.63 -0.41 11.92
CA ALA A 89 10.72 -1.36 11.85
C ALA A 89 11.26 -1.35 10.42
N ARG A 90 12.59 -1.26 10.26
CA ARG A 90 13.18 -1.19 8.92
C ARG A 90 12.63 -2.37 8.12
N VAL A 91 12.26 -2.17 6.86
CA VAL A 91 11.60 -3.19 6.02
C VAL A 91 12.29 -4.56 6.14
N GLU A 92 13.61 -4.56 6.22
CA GLU A 92 14.48 -5.71 6.42
C GLU A 92 14.27 -6.44 7.77
N GLU A 93 14.00 -5.72 8.86
CA GLU A 93 13.70 -6.29 10.18
C GLU A 93 12.32 -6.97 10.20
N MET A 94 11.35 -6.38 9.50
CA MET A 94 10.01 -6.99 9.33
C MET A 94 10.08 -8.24 8.47
N ASP A 95 10.80 -8.20 7.34
CA ASP A 95 11.00 -9.36 6.47
C ASP A 95 11.75 -10.47 7.22
N GLY A 96 12.79 -10.12 7.98
CA GLY A 96 13.50 -11.06 8.85
C GLY A 96 12.65 -11.63 9.98
N ALA A 97 11.68 -10.88 10.50
CA ALA A 97 10.72 -11.39 11.50
C ALA A 97 9.69 -12.34 10.86
N LEU A 98 9.21 -12.03 9.65
CA LEU A 98 8.29 -12.89 8.91
C LEU A 98 8.96 -14.19 8.46
N LEU A 99 10.21 -14.13 7.96
CA LEU A 99 10.97 -15.31 7.54
C LEU A 99 11.25 -16.29 8.69
N ARG A 100 11.43 -15.77 9.91
CA ARG A 100 11.62 -16.60 11.11
C ARG A 100 10.32 -17.22 11.64
N SER A 101 9.17 -16.83 11.10
CA SER A 101 7.86 -17.35 11.51
C SER A 101 7.42 -18.46 10.55
N ASP A 102 7.04 -19.62 11.09
CA ASP A 102 6.52 -20.75 10.32
C ASP A 102 5.30 -20.40 9.46
N SER A 103 4.56 -19.34 9.83
CA SER A 103 3.38 -18.84 9.11
C SER A 103 3.57 -17.41 8.59
N GLY A 104 4.81 -16.97 8.38
CA GLY A 104 5.11 -15.60 7.93
C GLY A 104 4.46 -15.25 6.59
N VAL A 105 4.59 -16.17 5.62
CA VAL A 105 4.01 -16.00 4.28
C VAL A 105 2.48 -15.96 4.34
N GLU A 106 1.85 -16.86 5.10
CA GLU A 106 0.40 -16.86 5.32
C GLU A 106 -0.07 -15.56 5.99
N SER A 107 0.69 -15.06 6.96
CA SER A 107 0.38 -13.82 7.68
C SER A 107 0.43 -12.61 6.73
N ALA A 108 1.45 -12.53 5.87
CA ALA A 108 1.56 -11.50 4.85
C ALA A 108 0.41 -11.58 3.83
N LEU A 109 0.06 -12.78 3.36
CA LEU A 109 -1.07 -13.01 2.45
C LEU A 109 -2.41 -12.63 3.09
N LEU A 110 -2.60 -12.91 4.38
CA LEU A 110 -3.78 -12.51 5.15
C LEU A 110 -3.87 -11.01 5.30
N TYR A 111 -2.76 -10.34 5.60
CA TYR A 111 -2.69 -8.89 5.67
C TYR A 111 -3.04 -8.24 4.32
N ALA A 112 -2.45 -8.72 3.22
CA ALA A 112 -2.79 -8.24 1.87
C ALA A 112 -4.28 -8.45 1.54
N LYS A 113 -4.89 -9.55 2.00
CA LYS A 113 -6.33 -9.79 1.87
C LYS A 113 -7.17 -8.81 2.70
N ALA A 114 -6.76 -8.52 3.92
CA ALA A 114 -7.41 -7.53 4.76
C ALA A 114 -7.33 -6.13 4.15
N TRP A 115 -6.17 -5.76 3.59
CA TRP A 115 -5.96 -4.50 2.90
C TRP A 115 -6.87 -4.35 1.67
N SER A 116 -7.00 -5.41 0.85
CA SER A 116 -7.95 -5.42 -0.27
C SER A 116 -9.41 -5.23 0.17
N LYS A 117 -9.83 -5.89 1.26
CA LYS A 117 -11.16 -5.70 1.84
C LYS A 117 -11.36 -4.27 2.32
N TYR A 118 -10.40 -3.73 3.07
CA TYR A 118 -10.43 -2.35 3.55
C TYR A 118 -10.58 -1.34 2.40
N THR A 119 -9.76 -1.46 1.36
CA THR A 119 -9.81 -0.58 0.19
C THR A 119 -11.14 -0.71 -0.56
N LYS A 120 -11.73 -1.91 -0.63
CA LYS A 120 -13.08 -2.11 -1.21
C LYS A 120 -14.14 -1.31 -0.46
N GLU A 121 -14.16 -1.40 0.88
CA GLU A 121 -15.15 -0.68 1.69
C GLU A 121 -14.95 0.84 1.60
N LEU A 122 -13.69 1.30 1.56
CA LEU A 122 -13.37 2.71 1.35
C LEU A 122 -13.89 3.22 -0.01
N LEU A 123 -13.61 2.49 -1.09
CA LEU A 123 -14.12 2.82 -2.42
C LEU A 123 -15.66 2.87 -2.43
N ALA A 124 -16.33 1.90 -1.81
CA ALA A 124 -17.79 1.88 -1.73
C ALA A 124 -18.36 3.10 -0.96
N TRP A 125 -17.69 3.52 0.10
CA TRP A 125 -18.09 4.73 0.83
C TRP A 125 -17.86 6.00 0.02
N VAL A 126 -16.70 6.16 -0.62
CA VAL A 126 -16.42 7.33 -1.45
C VAL A 126 -17.39 7.41 -2.63
N ASP A 127 -17.69 6.28 -3.28
CA ASP A 127 -18.65 6.24 -4.38
C ASP A 127 -20.03 6.76 -3.96
N LYS A 128 -20.55 6.28 -2.81
CA LYS A 128 -21.82 6.79 -2.24
C LYS A 128 -21.76 8.28 -1.95
N ARG A 129 -20.67 8.77 -1.34
CA ARG A 129 -20.48 10.20 -1.08
C ARG A 129 -20.51 11.03 -2.36
N LEU A 130 -19.78 10.59 -3.40
CA LEU A 130 -19.74 11.29 -4.68
C LEU A 130 -21.11 11.29 -5.39
N ASN A 131 -21.86 10.19 -5.29
CA ASN A 131 -23.24 10.15 -5.82
C ASN A 131 -24.16 11.16 -5.10
N MET A 132 -24.03 11.29 -3.78
CA MET A 132 -24.78 12.32 -3.03
C MET A 132 -24.38 13.74 -3.44
N ASP A 133 -23.08 14.00 -3.64
CA ASP A 133 -22.59 15.31 -4.14
C ASP A 133 -23.22 15.64 -5.51
N ILE A 134 -23.33 14.64 -6.41
CA ILE A 134 -23.97 14.80 -7.72
C ILE A 134 -25.47 15.08 -7.60
N GLU A 135 -26.20 14.33 -6.77
CA GLU A 135 -27.63 14.51 -6.57
C GLU A 135 -27.96 15.88 -5.98
N CYS A 136 -27.14 16.32 -5.02
CA CYS A 136 -27.22 17.62 -4.38
C CYS A 136 -27.01 18.75 -5.39
N ALA A 137 -25.92 18.68 -6.17
CA ALA A 137 -25.63 19.67 -7.22
C ALA A 137 -26.74 19.76 -8.28
N LYS A 138 -27.26 18.61 -8.73
CA LYS A 138 -28.40 18.59 -9.68
C LYS A 138 -29.66 19.25 -9.10
N SER A 139 -29.92 19.02 -7.81
CA SER A 139 -31.07 19.60 -7.12
C SER A 139 -30.95 21.12 -6.98
N TYR A 140 -29.76 21.62 -6.60
CA TYR A 140 -29.48 23.06 -6.54
C TYR A 140 -29.58 23.74 -7.90
N THR A 141 -28.99 23.16 -8.95
CA THR A 141 -29.14 23.66 -10.33
C THR A 141 -30.61 23.78 -10.71
N LYS A 142 -31.40 22.72 -10.50
CA LYS A 142 -32.84 22.73 -10.84
C LYS A 142 -33.61 23.80 -10.07
N MET A 143 -33.33 23.97 -8.78
CA MET A 143 -33.98 24.97 -7.93
C MET A 143 -33.63 26.39 -8.38
N ALA A 144 -32.34 26.67 -8.61
CA ALA A 144 -31.86 27.96 -9.07
C ALA A 144 -32.39 28.32 -10.47
N GLU A 145 -32.43 27.35 -11.40
CA GLU A 145 -33.02 27.53 -12.73
C GLU A 145 -34.52 27.84 -12.65
N SER A 146 -35.26 27.12 -11.80
CA SER A 146 -36.70 27.36 -11.59
C SER A 146 -36.96 28.74 -10.99
N ALA A 147 -36.18 29.14 -9.99
CA ALA A 147 -36.28 30.45 -9.36
C ALA A 147 -35.93 31.58 -10.33
N LYS A 148 -34.86 31.40 -11.13
CA LYS A 148 -34.46 32.32 -12.19
C LYS A 148 -35.55 32.47 -13.25
N ALA A 149 -36.19 31.37 -13.68
CA ALA A 149 -37.30 31.40 -14.63
C ALA A 149 -38.50 32.19 -14.08
N LEU A 150 -38.89 31.95 -12.83
CA LEU A 150 -39.98 32.69 -12.17
C LEU A 150 -39.65 34.19 -12.03
N ALA A 151 -38.45 34.52 -11.55
CA ALA A 151 -38.00 35.90 -11.40
C ALA A 151 -37.83 36.63 -12.75
N SER A 152 -37.68 35.89 -13.86
CA SER A 152 -37.63 36.48 -15.21
C SER A 152 -38.98 36.99 -15.69
N GLN A 153 -40.08 36.45 -15.16
CA GLN A 153 -41.45 36.85 -15.51
C GLN A 153 -41.89 38.15 -14.81
N GLN A 154 -41.17 38.58 -13.79
CA GLN A 154 -41.51 39.75 -12.98
C GLN A 154 -40.58 40.92 -13.33
N GLU A 155 -41.15 41.96 -13.93
CA GLU A 155 -40.43 43.19 -14.27
C GLU A 155 -40.41 44.18 -13.09
N HIS A 156 -39.38 45.03 -13.03
CA HIS A 156 -39.24 46.13 -12.06
C HIS A 156 -39.32 45.73 -10.56
N MET A 157 -39.00 44.47 -10.22
CA MET A 157 -38.94 44.01 -8.83
C MET A 157 -37.68 44.52 -8.11
N PRO A 158 -37.78 44.88 -6.81
CA PRO A 158 -36.62 45.29 -6.02
C PRO A 158 -35.62 44.15 -5.87
N PHE A 159 -34.33 44.47 -5.86
CA PHE A 159 -33.20 43.54 -5.67
C PHE A 159 -33.09 42.41 -6.71
N ARG A 160 -33.81 42.49 -7.84
CA ARG A 160 -33.82 41.46 -8.90
C ARG A 160 -32.41 41.03 -9.32
N ASP A 161 -31.53 41.98 -9.63
CA ASP A 161 -30.17 41.68 -10.11
C ASP A 161 -29.32 40.94 -9.07
N ILE A 162 -29.54 41.22 -7.77
CA ILE A 162 -28.85 40.54 -6.67
C ILE A 162 -29.28 39.06 -6.63
N TYR A 163 -30.59 38.78 -6.69
CA TYR A 163 -31.08 37.41 -6.71
C TYR A 163 -30.69 36.65 -7.98
N PHE A 164 -30.70 37.32 -9.15
CA PHE A 164 -30.21 36.72 -10.39
C PHE A 164 -28.72 36.34 -10.31
N SER A 165 -27.91 37.18 -9.67
CA SER A 165 -26.51 36.87 -9.40
C SER A 165 -26.37 35.65 -8.48
N ALA A 166 -27.18 35.57 -7.41
CA ALA A 166 -27.19 34.42 -6.52
C ALA A 166 -27.56 33.11 -7.24
N PHE A 167 -28.64 33.09 -8.04
CA PHE A 167 -29.03 31.90 -8.81
C PHE A 167 -27.95 31.49 -9.81
N LYS A 168 -27.29 32.47 -10.46
CA LYS A 168 -26.18 32.19 -11.36
C LYS A 168 -25.00 31.55 -10.62
N ASN A 169 -24.67 32.06 -9.43
CA ASN A 169 -23.61 31.50 -8.59
C ASN A 169 -23.91 30.05 -8.18
N ASP A 170 -25.14 29.74 -7.75
CA ASP A 170 -25.55 28.38 -7.40
C ASP A 170 -25.41 27.39 -8.57
N ILE A 171 -25.77 27.82 -9.78
CA ILE A 171 -25.64 27.01 -11.00
C ILE A 171 -24.16 26.77 -11.33
N GLU A 172 -23.33 27.82 -11.32
CA GLU A 172 -21.89 27.72 -11.59
C GLU A 172 -21.18 26.84 -10.56
N TYR A 173 -21.52 27.00 -9.28
CA TYR A 173 -20.98 26.19 -8.20
C TYR A 173 -21.39 24.72 -8.34
N SER A 174 -22.67 24.46 -8.65
CA SER A 174 -23.15 23.09 -8.91
C SER A 174 -22.43 22.43 -10.08
N GLN A 175 -22.16 23.18 -11.16
CA GLN A 175 -21.36 22.71 -12.29
C GLN A 175 -19.92 22.37 -11.88
N LEU A 176 -19.29 23.22 -11.05
CA LEU A 176 -17.94 22.96 -10.52
C LEU A 176 -17.89 21.66 -9.69
N ILE A 177 -18.90 21.42 -8.84
CA ILE A 177 -19.01 20.18 -8.07
C ILE A 177 -19.16 18.96 -8.99
N MET A 178 -19.98 19.06 -10.03
CA MET A 178 -20.14 17.98 -11.01
C MET A 178 -18.83 17.66 -11.75
N GLN A 179 -18.11 18.69 -12.21
CA GLN A 179 -16.81 18.52 -12.88
C GLN A 179 -15.75 17.91 -11.94
N THR A 180 -15.68 18.40 -10.71
CA THR A 180 -14.75 17.89 -9.69
C THR A 180 -15.05 16.43 -9.37
N THR A 181 -16.32 16.09 -9.19
CA THR A 181 -16.75 14.70 -8.93
C THR A 181 -16.42 13.78 -10.09
N ALA A 182 -16.66 14.21 -11.33
CA ALA A 182 -16.30 13.45 -12.51
C ALA A 182 -14.79 13.18 -12.59
N ALA A 183 -13.95 14.17 -12.26
CA ALA A 183 -12.49 13.99 -12.20
C ALA A 183 -12.07 13.01 -11.09
N LEU A 184 -12.68 13.10 -9.90
CA LEU A 184 -12.46 12.17 -8.78
C LEU A 184 -12.84 10.74 -9.15
N GLN A 185 -13.96 10.55 -9.86
CA GLN A 185 -14.38 9.25 -10.37
C GLN A 185 -13.41 8.72 -11.44
N ALA A 186 -13.05 9.54 -12.43
CA ALA A 186 -12.38 9.06 -13.64
C ALA A 186 -10.86 8.87 -13.49
N ASN A 187 -10.12 9.82 -12.91
CA ASN A 187 -8.66 9.77 -12.98
C ASN A 187 -7.90 10.37 -11.78
N LYS A 188 -8.59 10.99 -10.81
CA LYS A 188 -7.94 11.56 -9.63
C LYS A 188 -7.97 10.66 -8.40
N PHE A 189 -8.94 9.75 -8.28
CA PHE A 189 -9.06 8.93 -7.08
C PHE A 189 -9.64 7.53 -7.31
N MET A 190 -10.91 7.43 -7.72
CA MET A 190 -11.65 6.17 -7.71
C MET A 190 -11.05 5.13 -8.64
N GLN A 191 -10.90 5.45 -9.94
CA GLN A 191 -10.31 4.52 -10.92
C GLN A 191 -8.85 4.15 -10.60
N PRO A 192 -7.91 5.10 -10.30
CA PRO A 192 -6.55 4.75 -9.94
C PRO A 192 -6.46 3.80 -8.73
N LEU A 193 -7.20 4.09 -7.66
CA LEU A 193 -7.19 3.26 -6.46
C LEU A 193 -7.77 1.87 -6.73
N GLN A 194 -8.86 1.80 -7.52
CA GLN A 194 -9.47 0.55 -7.94
C GLN A 194 -8.52 -0.30 -8.79
N THR A 195 -7.80 0.31 -9.74
CA THR A 195 -6.77 -0.36 -10.56
C THR A 195 -5.66 -0.89 -9.68
N ARG A 196 -5.11 -0.06 -8.78
CA ARG A 196 -4.03 -0.47 -7.87
C ARG A 196 -4.45 -1.63 -6.97
N LYS A 197 -5.67 -1.60 -6.44
CA LYS A 197 -6.25 -2.71 -5.67
C LYS A 197 -6.27 -4.01 -6.49
N ASN A 198 -6.71 -3.94 -7.75
CA ASN A 198 -6.82 -5.12 -8.61
C ASN A 198 -5.45 -5.73 -8.95
N GLU A 199 -4.43 -4.90 -9.19
CA GLU A 199 -3.04 -5.34 -9.38
C GLU A 199 -2.52 -6.08 -8.14
N LEU A 200 -2.73 -5.52 -6.96
CA LEU A 200 -2.31 -6.13 -5.70
C LEU A 200 -3.07 -7.42 -5.41
N ASP A 201 -4.36 -7.50 -5.73
CA ASP A 201 -5.15 -8.72 -5.64
C ASP A 201 -4.63 -9.81 -6.59
N LYS A 202 -4.20 -9.44 -7.79
CA LYS A 202 -3.57 -10.36 -8.75
C LYS A 202 -2.24 -10.87 -8.22
N LEU A 203 -1.35 -9.98 -7.79
CA LEU A 203 -0.06 -10.35 -7.23
C LEU A 203 -0.21 -11.25 -6.00
N ARG A 204 -1.16 -10.95 -5.11
CA ARG A 204 -1.45 -11.79 -3.94
C ARG A 204 -1.85 -13.22 -4.34
N LYS A 205 -2.64 -13.39 -5.41
CA LYS A 205 -3.03 -14.71 -5.92
C LYS A 205 -1.83 -15.46 -6.49
N GLU A 206 -1.01 -14.78 -7.28
CA GLU A 206 0.22 -15.37 -7.87
C GLU A 206 1.19 -15.83 -6.77
N VAL A 207 1.45 -15.00 -5.76
CA VAL A 207 2.29 -15.36 -4.60
C VAL A 207 1.68 -16.52 -3.83
N LYS A 208 0.36 -16.53 -3.61
CA LYS A 208 -0.32 -17.65 -2.95
C LYS A 208 -0.16 -18.97 -3.72
N GLU A 209 -0.31 -18.95 -5.04
CA GLU A 209 -0.14 -20.13 -5.90
C GLU A 209 1.30 -20.61 -5.93
N GLN A 210 2.27 -19.69 -5.97
CA GLN A 210 3.70 -20.02 -5.85
C GLN A 210 4.00 -20.68 -4.51
N TRP A 211 3.53 -20.09 -3.41
CA TRP A 211 3.69 -20.65 -2.07
C TRP A 211 3.10 -22.06 -1.95
N GLN A 212 1.89 -22.27 -2.45
CA GLN A 212 1.26 -23.60 -2.46
C GLN A 212 2.04 -24.63 -3.29
N ARG A 213 2.63 -24.21 -4.42
CA ARG A 213 3.48 -25.06 -5.25
C ARG A 213 4.76 -25.46 -4.53
N GLU A 214 5.45 -24.52 -3.90
CA GLU A 214 6.66 -24.84 -3.14
C GLU A 214 6.35 -25.72 -1.93
N GLN A 215 5.26 -25.44 -1.19
CA GLN A 215 4.85 -26.25 -0.04
C GLN A 215 4.53 -27.69 -0.46
N LYS A 216 3.92 -27.87 -1.64
CA LYS A 216 3.70 -29.19 -2.21
C LYS A 216 5.01 -29.91 -2.54
N LYS A 217 5.98 -29.24 -3.17
CA LYS A 217 7.31 -29.84 -3.48
C LYS A 217 8.05 -30.26 -2.21
N MET A 218 8.00 -29.44 -1.16
CA MET A 218 8.57 -29.77 0.14
C MET A 218 7.92 -31.03 0.73
N ASN A 219 6.59 -31.06 0.78
CA ASN A 219 5.84 -32.21 1.30
C ASN A 219 6.11 -33.51 0.50
N GLU A 220 6.27 -33.41 -0.81
CA GLU A 220 6.64 -34.54 -1.68
C GLU A 220 8.05 -35.05 -1.37
N ALA A 221 9.02 -34.16 -1.15
CA ALA A 221 10.38 -34.52 -0.77
C ALA A 221 10.45 -35.19 0.61
N ASP A 222 9.79 -34.62 1.61
CA ASP A 222 9.69 -35.21 2.95
C ASP A 222 9.01 -36.58 2.91
N SER A 223 7.99 -36.74 2.07
CA SER A 223 7.31 -38.04 1.87
C SER A 223 8.22 -39.05 1.18
N ALA A 224 9.02 -38.64 0.19
CA ALA A 224 10.01 -39.48 -0.48
C ALA A 224 11.11 -39.93 0.49
N LEU A 225 11.62 -39.02 1.32
CA LEU A 225 12.61 -39.33 2.36
C LEU A 225 12.07 -40.34 3.38
N LYS A 226 10.83 -40.17 3.85
CA LYS A 226 10.18 -41.14 4.75
C LYS A 226 10.10 -42.54 4.12
N LYS A 227 9.72 -42.63 2.84
CA LYS A 227 9.68 -43.91 2.10
C LYS A 227 11.06 -44.52 1.91
N ALA A 228 12.06 -43.71 1.56
CA ALA A 228 13.44 -44.16 1.39
C ALA A 228 14.02 -44.70 2.70
N ARG A 229 13.73 -44.06 3.83
CA ARG A 229 14.15 -44.52 5.17
C ARG A 229 13.56 -45.89 5.52
N LEU A 230 12.27 -46.08 5.25
CA LEU A 230 11.61 -47.38 5.48
C LEU A 230 12.18 -48.47 4.57
N LEU A 231 12.40 -48.15 3.29
CA LEU A 231 12.99 -49.08 2.33
C LEU A 231 14.42 -49.46 2.72
N GLN A 232 15.24 -48.48 3.12
CA GLN A 232 16.60 -48.72 3.60
C GLN A 232 16.59 -49.67 4.81
N ALA A 233 15.72 -49.42 5.81
CA ALA A 233 15.60 -50.28 6.98
C ALA A 233 15.18 -51.71 6.60
N GLN A 234 14.22 -51.86 5.69
CA GLN A 234 13.79 -53.16 5.19
C GLN A 234 14.94 -53.91 4.49
N ARG A 235 15.68 -53.26 3.58
CA ARG A 235 16.79 -53.89 2.85
C ARG A 235 17.96 -54.25 3.76
N GLN A 236 18.20 -53.45 4.78
CA GLN A 236 19.19 -53.77 5.82
C GLN A 236 18.80 -55.03 6.61
N GLU A 237 17.53 -55.15 7.01
CA GLU A 237 17.02 -56.34 7.71
C GLU A 237 17.08 -57.60 6.81
N GLU A 238 16.75 -57.47 5.53
CA GLU A 238 16.86 -58.55 4.54
C GLU A 238 18.32 -59.02 4.35
N TYR A 239 19.28 -58.08 4.28
CA TYR A 239 20.70 -58.39 4.24
C TYR A 239 21.17 -59.10 5.52
N GLU A 240 20.81 -58.62 6.70
CA GLU A 240 21.17 -59.24 7.97
C GLU A 240 20.64 -60.67 8.08
N LYS A 241 19.42 -60.91 7.62
CA LYS A 241 18.84 -62.27 7.53
C LYS A 241 19.61 -63.16 6.56
N ALA A 242 19.95 -62.66 5.37
CA ALA A 242 20.72 -63.41 4.37
C ALA A 242 22.11 -63.77 4.92
N ARG A 243 22.82 -62.81 5.50
CA ARG A 243 24.13 -62.99 6.15
C ARG A 243 24.09 -64.02 7.29
N CYS A 244 23.12 -63.92 8.20
CA CYS A 244 22.94 -64.91 9.26
C CYS A 244 22.68 -66.32 8.70
N SER A 245 21.93 -66.41 7.59
CA SER A 245 21.63 -67.70 6.95
C SER A 245 22.84 -68.33 6.24
N THR A 246 23.75 -67.52 5.71
CA THR A 246 25.03 -67.98 5.14
C THR A 246 25.96 -68.45 6.26
N SER A 247 26.13 -67.63 7.31
CA SER A 247 27.03 -67.92 8.45
C SER A 247 26.65 -69.21 9.19
N ARG A 248 25.36 -69.48 9.42
CA ARG A 248 24.90 -70.75 10.03
C ARG A 248 25.31 -71.99 9.23
N VAL A 249 25.37 -71.90 7.90
CA VAL A 249 25.77 -73.04 7.06
C VAL A 249 27.29 -73.13 6.88
N GLU A 250 28.01 -72.02 7.00
CA GLU A 250 29.47 -72.06 7.16
C GLU A 250 29.86 -72.81 8.44
N GLU A 251 29.14 -72.64 9.56
CA GLU A 251 29.37 -73.39 10.81
C GLU A 251 28.96 -74.88 10.73
N GLU A 252 27.82 -75.20 10.10
CA GLU A 252 27.36 -76.60 9.95
C GLU A 252 28.18 -77.43 8.94
N GLN A 253 28.90 -76.81 7.99
CA GLN A 253 29.66 -77.50 6.93
C GLN A 253 31.12 -77.83 7.26
N ILE A 254 31.58 -77.59 8.50
CA ILE A 254 32.95 -77.96 8.95
C ILE A 254 33.21 -79.49 8.88
N GLY A 255 32.22 -80.33 8.53
CA GLY A 255 32.36 -81.79 8.45
C GLY A 255 31.88 -82.53 7.19
N THR A 256 31.28 -81.90 6.17
CA THR A 256 30.73 -82.67 5.02
C THR A 256 30.71 -81.90 3.69
N ALA A 257 30.87 -82.62 2.57
CA ALA A 257 30.94 -82.09 1.20
C ALA A 257 29.63 -81.39 0.75
N GLY A 258 29.47 -80.10 1.09
CA GLY A 258 28.27 -79.29 0.82
C GLY A 258 28.50 -77.98 0.05
N GLY A 259 29.68 -77.78 -0.57
CA GLY A 259 30.13 -76.49 -1.12
C GLY A 259 29.20 -75.81 -2.13
N LYS A 260 28.43 -76.58 -2.94
CA LYS A 260 27.48 -75.99 -3.90
C LYS A 260 26.32 -75.23 -3.23
N GLN A 261 25.88 -75.66 -2.04
CA GLN A 261 24.79 -74.99 -1.33
C GLN A 261 25.29 -73.70 -0.67
N LEU A 262 26.53 -73.72 -0.17
CA LEU A 262 27.21 -72.56 0.40
C LEU A 262 27.39 -71.45 -0.64
N GLU A 263 27.88 -71.81 -1.83
CA GLU A 263 28.14 -70.88 -2.92
C GLU A 263 26.85 -70.22 -3.45
N LYS A 264 25.74 -70.96 -3.48
CA LYS A 264 24.41 -70.41 -3.81
C LYS A 264 23.93 -69.41 -2.75
N ARG A 265 24.19 -69.65 -1.46
CA ARG A 265 23.81 -68.71 -0.38
C ARG A 265 24.69 -67.46 -0.37
N ARG A 266 25.99 -67.61 -0.63
CA ARG A 266 26.92 -66.47 -0.77
C ARG A 266 26.47 -65.51 -1.88
N LYS A 267 26.00 -66.02 -3.02
CA LYS A 267 25.41 -65.18 -4.08
C LYS A 267 24.15 -64.43 -3.63
N LEU A 268 23.28 -65.07 -2.84
CA LEU A 268 22.06 -64.43 -2.32
C LEU A 268 22.38 -63.33 -1.28
N GLU A 269 23.40 -63.55 -0.46
CA GLU A 269 23.91 -62.53 0.47
C GLU A 269 24.51 -61.34 -0.28
N GLU A 270 25.33 -61.59 -1.30
CA GLU A 270 25.92 -60.54 -2.14
C GLU A 270 24.85 -59.72 -2.88
N GLU A 271 23.81 -60.37 -3.41
CA GLU A 271 22.65 -59.69 -4.02
C GLU A 271 21.86 -58.86 -2.98
N ALA A 272 21.68 -59.38 -1.76
CA ALA A 272 21.02 -58.66 -0.68
C ALA A 272 21.84 -57.46 -0.19
N LEU A 273 23.18 -57.58 -0.15
CA LEU A 273 24.11 -56.50 0.17
C LEU A 273 24.02 -55.39 -0.87
N GLN A 274 24.12 -55.73 -2.17
CA GLN A 274 23.98 -54.77 -3.27
C GLN A 274 22.66 -54.00 -3.17
N LYS A 275 21.56 -54.69 -2.88
CA LYS A 275 20.23 -54.09 -2.68
C LYS A 275 20.15 -53.18 -1.45
N ALA A 276 20.90 -53.46 -0.39
CA ALA A 276 20.98 -52.61 0.79
C ALA A 276 21.81 -51.35 0.53
N GLU A 277 22.92 -51.48 -0.20
CA GLU A 277 23.77 -50.36 -0.62
C GLU A 277 23.02 -49.39 -1.55
N GLU A 278 22.29 -49.91 -2.56
CA GLU A 278 21.45 -49.11 -3.45
C GLU A 278 20.36 -48.34 -2.69
N ALA A 279 19.71 -48.99 -1.70
CA ALA A 279 18.70 -48.34 -0.88
C ALA A 279 19.31 -47.27 0.05
N GLN A 280 20.53 -47.48 0.54
CA GLN A 280 21.27 -46.49 1.33
C GLN A 280 21.68 -45.29 0.47
N GLU A 281 22.15 -45.50 -0.75
CA GLU A 281 22.48 -44.41 -1.69
C GLU A 281 21.23 -43.60 -2.04
N HIS A 282 20.12 -44.25 -2.35
CA HIS A 282 18.84 -43.58 -2.59
C HIS A 282 18.37 -42.78 -1.37
N TYR A 283 18.52 -43.31 -0.16
CA TYR A 283 18.21 -42.57 1.08
C TYR A 283 19.09 -41.32 1.24
N LYS A 284 20.40 -41.42 1.01
CA LYS A 284 21.32 -40.26 1.02
C LYS A 284 20.89 -39.22 -0.01
N GLN A 285 20.49 -39.64 -1.21
CA GLN A 285 19.99 -38.73 -2.25
C GLN A 285 18.72 -38.00 -1.80
N CYS A 286 17.78 -38.69 -1.14
CA CYS A 286 16.58 -38.06 -0.58
C CYS A 286 16.90 -37.05 0.53
N ILE A 287 17.91 -37.31 1.38
CA ILE A 287 18.36 -36.33 2.39
C ILE A 287 18.86 -35.06 1.70
N THR A 288 19.71 -35.21 0.68
CA THR A 288 20.25 -34.08 -0.08
C THR A 288 19.13 -33.28 -0.76
N ASP A 289 18.16 -33.96 -1.40
CA ASP A 289 17.01 -33.31 -2.05
C ASP A 289 16.14 -32.51 -1.06
N VAL A 290 15.86 -33.07 0.12
CA VAL A 290 15.15 -32.35 1.20
C VAL A 290 15.98 -31.17 1.70
N GLY A 291 17.30 -31.32 1.82
CA GLY A 291 18.21 -30.25 2.23
C GLY A 291 18.23 -29.07 1.26
N VAL A 292 18.30 -29.34 -0.05
CA VAL A 292 18.20 -28.30 -1.10
C VAL A 292 16.85 -27.59 -1.01
N LYS A 293 15.76 -28.36 -0.90
CA LYS A 293 14.42 -27.78 -0.81
C LYS A 293 14.18 -26.96 0.45
N ARG A 294 14.79 -27.28 1.61
CA ARG A 294 14.73 -26.44 2.83
C ARG A 294 15.39 -25.08 2.64
N VAL A 295 16.55 -25.06 2.00
CA VAL A 295 17.25 -23.80 1.67
C VAL A 295 16.41 -22.95 0.73
N ASP A 296 15.84 -23.56 -0.33
CA ASP A 296 14.93 -22.87 -1.25
C ASP A 296 13.64 -22.37 -0.57
N PHE A 297 13.19 -23.07 0.48
CA PHE A 297 12.03 -22.68 1.30
C PHE A 297 12.35 -21.58 2.34
N GLY A 298 13.60 -21.17 2.47
CA GLY A 298 14.04 -20.18 3.46
C GLY A 298 14.14 -20.71 4.89
N GLN A 299 14.14 -22.04 5.08
CA GLN A 299 14.37 -22.65 6.39
C GLN A 299 15.88 -22.84 6.63
N PRO A 300 16.42 -22.41 7.79
CA PRO A 300 17.82 -22.68 8.13
C PRO A 300 18.09 -24.19 8.21
N GLN A 301 19.29 -24.60 7.80
CA GLN A 301 19.80 -25.95 8.05
C GLN A 301 20.08 -26.09 9.56
N GLU A 302 19.42 -27.03 10.23
CA GLU A 302 19.83 -27.52 11.56
C GLU A 302 20.99 -28.51 11.45
#